data_AF-A0A641IWE9-F1
#
_entry.id   AF-A0A641IWE9-F1
#
_cell.length_a   1.000
_cell.length_b   1.000
_cell.length_c   1.000
_cell.angle_alpha   90.00
_cell.angle_beta   90.00
_cell.angle_gamma   90.00
#
_symmetry.space_group_name_H-M   'P 1'
#
loop_
_entity.id
_entity.type
_entity.pdbx_description
1 polymer ?
#
loop_
_entity_poly.entity_id
_entity_poly.type
_entity_poly.pdbx_seq_one_letter_code
_entity_poly.pdbx_strand_id
1 'polypeptide(L)' 'MPLPLYLNNQNQLIAGETLFTGTINRTEVHPREVIKHALYHNAAAVVLAHNHPSGEVTPSKADRLIT' A
#
# COMPACT_ATOMS: atom_id res chain seq x y z
N MET A 1 -4.70 -6.25 -4.97
CA MET A 1 -3.29 -6.46 -4.56
C MET A 1 -2.73 -5.12 -4.12
N PRO A 2 -2.49 -4.92 -2.80
CA PRO A 2 -1.93 -3.69 -2.28
C PRO A 2 -0.45 -3.58 -2.63
N LEU A 3 -0.06 -2.43 -3.18
CA LEU A 3 1.30 -2.07 -3.53
C LEU A 3 1.68 -0.80 -2.79
N PRO A 4 2.36 -0.90 -1.63
CA PRO A 4 3.01 0.24 -1.00
C PRO A 4 4.11 0.80 -1.91
N LEU A 5 4.07 2.12 -2.09
CA LEU A 5 5.07 2.94 -2.78
C LEU A 5 5.74 3.85 -1.75
N TYR A 6 7.07 3.81 -1.72
CA TYR A 6 7.89 4.59 -0.79
C TYR A 6 8.48 5.79 -1.50
N LEU A 7 8.32 6.98 -0.92
CA LEU A 7 8.70 8.25 -1.52
C LEU A 7 9.77 8.96 -0.68
N ASN A 8 10.66 9.70 -1.33
CA ASN A 8 11.60 10.59 -0.65
C ASN A 8 10.94 11.95 -0.31
N ASN A 9 11.69 12.85 0.35
CA ASN A 9 11.21 14.19 0.73
C ASN A 9 10.79 15.08 -0.45
N GLN A 10 11.14 14.71 -1.69
CA GLN A 10 10.75 15.41 -2.92
C GLN A 10 9.58 14.70 -3.63
N ASN A 11 8.91 13.77 -2.95
CA ASN A 11 7.84 12.92 -3.48
C ASN A 11 8.25 12.07 -4.69
N GLN A 12 9.52 11.72 -4.81
CA GLN A 12 10.02 10.83 -5.86
C GLN A 12 10.01 9.38 -5.38
N LEU A 13 9.65 8.45 -6.28
CA LEU A 13 9.62 7.03 -6.00
C LEU A 13 11.00 6.47 -5.68
N ILE A 14 11.15 5.90 -4.49
CA ILE A 14 12.33 5.15 -4.07
C ILE A 14 12.15 3.68 -4.46
N ALA A 15 11.02 3.09 -4.05
CA ALA A 15 10.71 1.68 -4.24
C ALA A 15 9.20 1.44 -4.26
N GLY A 16 8.78 0.40 -4.97
CA GLY A 16 7.44 -0.16 -4.89
C GLY A 16 7.53 -1.65 -4.57
N GLU A 17 6.81 -2.11 -3.55
CA GLU A 17 6.94 -3.49 -3.06
C GLU A 17 5.59 -4.16 -2.95
N THR A 18 5.53 -5.41 -3.41
CA THR A 18 4.41 -6.28 -3.07
C THR A 18 4.67 -6.89 -1.70
N LEU A 19 4.15 -6.25 -0.66
CA LEU A 19 4.22 -6.80 0.70
C LEU A 19 3.11 -7.80 1.02
N PHE A 20 2.01 -7.74 0.28
CA PHE A 20 0.82 -8.53 0.59
C PHE A 20 0.28 -9.17 -0.69
N THR A 21 0.21 -10.49 -0.70
CA THR A 21 -0.52 -11.26 -1.69
C THR A 21 -1.83 -11.72 -1.06
N GLY A 22 -2.95 -11.24 -1.61
CA GLY A 22 -4.28 -11.62 -1.16
C GLY A 22 -4.95 -12.62 -2.10
N THR A 23 -6.20 -12.93 -1.77
CA THR A 23 -7.12 -13.67 -2.64
C THR A 23 -7.94 -12.69 -3.48
N ILE A 24 -8.77 -13.19 -4.41
CA ILE A 24 -9.64 -12.37 -5.27
C ILE A 24 -10.51 -11.39 -4.45
N ASN A 25 -10.95 -11.76 -3.23
CA ASN A 25 -11.96 -11.02 -2.47
C ASN A 25 -11.40 -10.24 -1.26
N ARG A 26 -10.12 -10.43 -0.89
CA ARG A 26 -9.51 -9.71 0.23
C ARG A 26 -8.00 -9.73 0.15
N THR A 27 -7.39 -8.64 0.58
CA THR A 27 -5.99 -8.62 1.00
C THR A 27 -5.91 -7.90 2.33
N GLU A 28 -5.27 -8.51 3.33
CA GLU A 28 -4.97 -7.85 4.59
C GLU A 28 -3.67 -7.06 4.44
N VAL A 29 -3.70 -5.79 4.83
CA VAL A 29 -2.53 -4.94 4.97
C VAL A 29 -2.18 -4.90 6.45
N HIS A 30 -0.91 -5.20 6.77
CA HIS A 30 -0.41 -5.06 8.12
C HIS A 30 0.43 -3.78 8.23
N PRO A 31 -0.06 -2.71 8.90
CA PRO A 31 0.67 -1.45 9.00
C PRO A 31 2.09 -1.59 9.53
N ARG A 32 2.34 -2.53 10.44
CA ARG A 32 3.69 -2.83 10.96
C ARG A 32 4.70 -3.18 9.86
N GLU A 33 4.28 -3.94 8.84
CA GLU A 33 5.18 -4.34 7.75
C GLU A 33 5.43 -3.17 6.80
N VAL A 34 4.40 -2.37 6.52
CA VAL A 34 4.52 -1.15 5.72
C VAL A 34 5.50 -0.17 6.37
N ILE A 35 5.38 0.06 7.69
CA ILE A 35 6.26 0.97 8.44
C ILE A 35 7.69 0.43 8.47
N LYS A 36 7.87 -0.86 8.73
CA LYS A 36 9.20 -1.50 8.75
C LYS A 36 9.94 -1.29 7.42
N HIS A 37 9.25 -1.44 6.30
CA HIS A 37 9.83 -1.24 4.98
C HIS A 37 10.02 0.24 4.63
N ALA A 38 9.12 1.13 5.08
CA ALA A 38 9.32 2.56 4.97
C ALA A 38 10.62 3.01 5.68
N LEU A 39 10.86 2.49 6.88
CA LEU A 39 12.10 2.74 7.62
C LEU A 39 13.33 2.13 6.91
N TYR A 40 13.20 0.90 6.39
CA TYR A 40 14.28 0.26 5.63
C TYR A 40 14.71 1.08 4.41
N HIS A 41 13.76 1.67 3.68
CA HIS A 41 14.03 2.50 2.49
C HIS A 41 14.33 3.96 2.82
N ASN A 42 14.34 4.36 4.10
CA ASN A 42 14.42 5.77 4.53
C ASN A 42 13.36 6.65 3.84
N ALA A 43 12.15 6.13 3.70
CA ALA A 43 11.04 6.80 3.06
C ALA A 43 10.52 7.95 3.93
N ALA A 44 10.24 9.09 3.29
CA ALA A 44 9.60 10.24 3.91
C ALA A 44 8.07 10.13 3.90
N ALA A 45 7.53 9.43 2.89
CA ALA A 45 6.10 9.22 2.73
C ALA A 45 5.82 7.85 2.11
N VAL A 46 4.60 7.35 2.32
CA VAL A 46 4.11 6.08 1.78
C VAL A 46 2.76 6.30 1.11
N VAL A 47 2.60 5.74 -0.10
CA VAL A 47 1.31 5.66 -0.80
C VAL A 47 0.90 4.20 -0.90
N LEU A 48 -0.31 3.87 -0.44
CA LEU A 48 -0.89 2.53 -0.58
C LEU A 48 -1.80 2.49 -1.81
N ALA A 49 -1.33 1.84 -2.88
CA ALA A 49 -2.15 1.59 -4.06
C ALA A 49 -2.83 0.23 -3.95
N HIS A 50 -4.10 0.13 -4.35
CA HIS A 50 -4.82 -1.15 -4.43
C HIS A 50 -5.55 -1.21 -5.78
N ASN A 51 -5.28 -2.24 -6.57
CA ASN A 51 -6.05 -2.48 -7.78
C ASN A 51 -7.35 -3.23 -7.42
N HIS A 52 -8.50 -2.66 -7.76
CA HIS A 52 -9.78 -3.35 -7.79
C HIS A 52 -9.95 -4.03 -9.16
N PRO A 53 -9.95 -5.37 -9.25
CA PRO A 53 -10.07 -6.08 -10.54
C PRO A 53 -11.37 -5.76 -11.31
N SER A 54 -12.39 -5.28 -10.59
CA SER A 54 -13.69 -4.87 -11.15
C SER A 54 -13.65 -3.54 -11.90
N GLY A 55 -12.58 -2.74 -11.79
CA GLY A 55 -12.51 -1.38 -12.37
C GLY A 55 -13.30 -0.32 -11.59
N GLU A 56 -14.01 -0.71 -10.52
CA GLU A 56 -14.74 0.18 -9.64
C GLU A 56 -13.78 0.87 -8.64
N VAL A 57 -13.79 2.21 -8.62
CA VAL A 57 -12.96 3.03 -7.71
C VAL A 57 -13.63 3.29 -6.36
N THR A 58 -14.80 2.70 -6.14
CA THR A 58 -15.54 2.88 -4.88
C THR A 58 -14.79 2.18 -3.74
N PRO A 59 -14.34 2.89 -2.69
CA PRO A 59 -13.59 2.28 -1.59
C PRO A 59 -14.45 1.25 -0.86
N SER A 60 -13.88 0.05 -0.69
CA SER A 60 -14.50 -1.04 0.04
C SER A 60 -14.60 -0.70 1.53
N LYS A 61 -15.40 -1.46 2.28
CA LYS A 61 -15.45 -1.31 3.76
C LYS A 61 -14.09 -1.55 4.42
N ALA A 62 -13.23 -2.38 3.84
CA ALA A 62 -11.89 -2.64 4.35
C ALA A 62 -10.97 -1.43 4.12
N ASP A 63 -11.07 -0.76 2.97
CA ASP A 63 -10.28 0.45 2.65
C ASP A 63 -10.56 1.58 3.65
N ARG A 64 -11.84 1.74 4.05
CA ARG A 64 -12.27 2.73 5.07
C ARG A 64 -11.80 2.42 6.49
N LEU A 65 -11.42 1.18 6.81
CA LEU A 65 -10.97 0.84 8.16
C LEU A 65 -9.48 1.19 8.37
N ILE A 66 -8.75 1.47 7.29
CA ILE A 66 -7.30 1.75 7.28
C ILE A 66 -7.02 3.26 7.15
N THR A 67 -8.04 4.09 6.84
CA THR A 67 -7.93 5.55 6.69
C THR A 67 -8.53 6.27 7.88
#